data_AF-A0A7X5ZET5-F1
#
_entry.id   AF-A0A7X5ZET5-F1
#
_cell.length_a   1.000
_cell.length_b   1.000
_cell.length_c   1.000
_cell.angle_alpha   90.00
_cell.angle_beta   90.00
_cell.angle_gamma   90.00
#
_symmetry.space_group_name_H-M   'P 1'
#
loop_
_entity.id
_entity.type
_entity.pdbx_description
1 polymer ?
#
loop_
_entity_poly.entity_id
_entity_poly.type
_entity_poly.pdbx_seq_one_letter_code
_entity_poly.pdbx_strand_id
1 'polypeptide(L)'
;MSVTRRAGLAAALSAALLCAGQLIPAVAAADPEPAPPSPTPTQATDPAAAPGLLHNITYKARADGTSRGATVAYKADDHNINSEQPTLLPGQTFEINTVMSDPKLAGMELTIQWPYGSNLHCEILVDDQTVVQADQFIAPRVFRVKDDPLYGTLQCGAPLDVPAAGQLPAPAPTTVPAPPE
;
A
#
# COMPACT_ATOMS: atom_id res chain seq x y z
N MET A 1 60.12 -53.92 -20.03
CA MET A 1 58.85 -53.93 -20.79
C MET A 1 59.00 -53.00 -21.99
N SER A 2 58.28 -53.32 -23.07
CA SER A 2 58.54 -52.99 -24.47
C SER A 2 58.61 -51.50 -24.84
N VAL A 3 59.49 -51.23 -25.79
CA VAL A 3 59.60 -50.03 -26.64
C VAL A 3 58.44 -50.04 -27.65
N THR A 4 57.80 -48.90 -27.95
CA THR A 4 57.66 -48.29 -29.31
C THR A 4 56.48 -47.32 -29.49
N ARG A 5 56.81 -46.16 -30.11
CA ARG A 5 56.09 -45.42 -31.19
C ARG A 5 54.84 -44.61 -30.76
N ARG A 6 54.64 -43.33 -31.09
CA ARG A 6 55.08 -42.41 -32.18
C ARG A 6 54.91 -40.98 -31.61
N ALA A 7 55.82 -40.00 -31.73
CA ALA A 7 56.47 -39.40 -32.90
C ALA A 7 55.50 -38.73 -33.90
N GLY A 8 55.55 -37.39 -33.97
CA GLY A 8 55.07 -36.54 -35.08
C GLY A 8 54.01 -35.52 -34.62
N LEU A 9 54.17 -34.20 -34.78
CA LEU A 9 55.07 -33.41 -35.62
C LEU A 9 55.28 -32.01 -35.01
N ALA A 10 56.54 -31.62 -34.92
CA ALA A 10 56.97 -30.22 -34.97
C ALA A 10 57.44 -29.94 -36.41
N ALA A 11 57.01 -28.82 -36.99
CA ALA A 11 57.59 -28.07 -38.11
C ALA A 11 56.43 -27.30 -38.79
N ALA A 12 56.55 -26.10 -39.32
CA ALA A 12 57.53 -25.01 -39.32
C ALA A 12 56.81 -23.89 -40.10
N LEU A 13 57.05 -22.62 -39.81
CA LEU A 13 57.43 -21.60 -40.80
C LEU A 13 57.34 -20.20 -40.19
N SER A 14 58.54 -19.63 -40.14
CA SER A 14 58.92 -18.28 -39.80
C SER A 14 58.16 -17.21 -40.61
N ALA A 15 57.87 -16.10 -39.93
CA ALA A 15 57.92 -14.74 -40.45
C ALA A 15 57.27 -14.45 -41.82
N ALA A 16 55.97 -14.16 -41.79
CA ALA A 16 55.39 -13.07 -42.58
C ALA A 16 55.09 -11.95 -41.57
N LEU A 17 56.08 -11.12 -41.24
CA LEU A 17 56.20 -9.77 -41.81
C LEU A 17 54.84 -9.07 -41.98
N LEU A 18 54.65 -8.08 -41.11
CA LEU A 18 53.94 -6.83 -41.34
C LEU A 18 52.51 -6.94 -41.89
N CYS A 19 51.53 -6.69 -41.00
CA CYS A 19 50.31 -5.89 -41.24
C CYS A 19 49.10 -6.35 -40.39
N ALA A 20 49.20 -6.39 -39.06
CA ALA A 20 48.00 -6.55 -38.21
C ALA A 20 48.07 -5.87 -36.84
N GLY A 21 49.01 -4.95 -36.60
CA GLY A 21 49.21 -4.28 -35.31
C GLY A 21 48.59 -2.88 -35.19
N GLN A 22 47.59 -2.53 -35.99
CA GLN A 22 47.07 -1.15 -36.08
C GLN A 22 45.54 -1.10 -35.99
N LEU A 23 44.93 -1.74 -34.99
CA LEU A 23 43.54 -1.45 -34.61
C LEU A 23 43.37 -1.58 -33.09
N ILE A 24 44.14 -0.81 -32.33
CA ILE A 24 43.71 -0.39 -30.98
C ILE A 24 43.34 1.08 -31.14
N PRO A 25 42.05 1.45 -31.13
CA PRO A 25 41.68 2.85 -31.14
C PRO A 25 42.19 3.47 -29.84
N ALA A 26 43.01 4.50 -29.97
CA ALA A 26 43.36 5.38 -28.87
C ALA A 26 42.07 5.96 -28.30
N VAL A 27 41.83 5.77 -27.00
CA VAL A 27 40.87 6.60 -26.28
C VAL A 27 41.46 8.00 -26.23
N ALA A 28 41.01 8.87 -27.12
CA ALA A 28 41.22 10.30 -26.97
C ALA A 28 40.53 10.71 -25.68
N ALA A 29 41.30 11.14 -24.68
CA ALA A 29 40.76 11.91 -23.57
C ALA A 29 40.27 13.24 -24.15
N ALA A 30 38.98 13.30 -24.48
CA ALA A 30 38.31 14.55 -24.74
C ALA A 30 38.27 15.34 -23.43
N ASP A 31 38.56 16.63 -23.55
CA ASP A 31 38.38 17.67 -22.53
C ASP A 31 37.05 17.46 -21.78
N PRO A 32 36.97 17.67 -20.44
CA PRO A 32 35.70 17.59 -19.74
C PRO A 32 34.78 18.71 -20.25
N GLU A 33 33.94 18.39 -21.23
CA GLU A 33 32.81 19.24 -21.58
C GLU A 33 31.93 19.36 -20.32
N PRO A 34 31.49 20.57 -19.94
CA PRO A 34 30.54 20.73 -18.84
C PRO A 34 29.33 19.85 -19.13
N ALA A 35 29.12 18.85 -18.29
CA ALA A 35 27.98 17.96 -18.41
C ALA A 35 26.70 18.82 -18.54
N PRO A 36 25.78 18.50 -19.46
CA PRO A 36 24.45 19.06 -19.43
C PRO A 36 23.90 18.89 -18.01
N PRO A 37 23.23 19.90 -17.44
CA PRO A 37 22.66 19.76 -16.10
C PRO A 37 21.83 18.48 -16.08
N SER A 38 22.24 17.56 -15.21
CA SER A 38 21.46 16.35 -14.94
C SER A 38 20.02 16.80 -14.66
N PRO A 39 18.99 16.15 -15.21
CA PRO A 39 17.63 16.44 -14.78
C PRO A 39 17.62 16.26 -13.27
N THR A 40 17.45 17.38 -12.55
CA THR A 40 17.12 17.39 -11.13
C THR A 40 16.07 16.30 -10.94
N PRO A 41 16.22 15.38 -9.96
CA PRO A 41 15.11 14.52 -9.63
C PRO A 41 13.98 15.47 -9.26
N THR A 42 13.00 15.59 -10.17
CA THR A 42 11.74 16.23 -9.90
C THR A 42 11.24 15.48 -8.68
N GLN A 43 11.39 16.13 -7.52
CA GLN A 43 10.68 15.78 -6.31
C GLN A 43 9.28 15.48 -6.79
N ALA A 44 8.83 14.23 -6.63
CA ALA A 44 7.48 13.85 -6.98
C ALA A 44 6.59 14.83 -6.24
N THR A 45 6.08 15.84 -6.95
CA THR A 45 5.03 16.68 -6.46
C THR A 45 3.91 15.71 -6.25
N ASP A 46 3.70 15.36 -4.98
CA ASP A 46 2.52 14.65 -4.50
C ASP A 46 1.32 15.29 -5.23
N PRO A 47 0.69 14.60 -6.22
CA PRO A 47 -0.42 15.19 -6.96
C PRO A 47 -1.56 15.60 -6.01
N ALA A 48 -1.55 15.03 -4.80
CA ALA A 48 -2.43 15.33 -3.67
C ALA A 48 -2.33 16.74 -3.08
N ALA A 49 -1.44 17.61 -3.56
CA ALA A 49 -1.20 18.92 -2.94
C ALA A 49 -1.52 20.12 -3.84
N ALA A 50 -2.26 19.94 -4.94
CA ALA A 50 -2.82 21.07 -5.69
C ALA A 50 -4.10 21.57 -4.98
N PRO A 51 -4.11 22.79 -4.41
CA PRO A 51 -5.29 23.28 -3.68
C PRO A 51 -6.50 23.35 -4.63
N GLY A 52 -7.53 22.58 -4.31
CA GLY A 52 -8.79 22.50 -5.08
C GLY A 52 -8.87 21.35 -6.09
N LEU A 53 -7.87 20.47 -6.18
CA LEU A 53 -8.01 19.22 -6.93
C LEU A 53 -8.82 18.22 -6.10
N LEU A 54 -9.86 17.65 -6.72
CA LEU A 54 -10.65 16.59 -6.11
C LEU A 54 -10.07 15.24 -6.53
N HIS A 55 -9.90 14.35 -5.55
CA HIS A 55 -9.38 13.01 -5.74
C HIS A 55 -10.49 11.98 -5.65
N ASN A 56 -10.47 11.00 -6.55
CA ASN A 56 -11.36 9.85 -6.46
C ASN A 56 -10.77 8.86 -5.46
N ILE A 57 -11.54 8.53 -4.42
CA ILE A 57 -11.10 7.61 -3.38
C ILE A 57 -11.94 6.35 -3.45
N THR A 58 -11.29 5.23 -3.68
CA THR A 58 -11.93 3.92 -3.71
C THR A 58 -11.57 3.17 -2.44
N TYR A 59 -12.59 2.80 -1.68
CA TYR A 59 -12.48 1.96 -0.50
C TYR A 59 -12.84 0.54 -0.86
N LYS A 60 -11.95 -0.42 -0.57
CA LYS A 60 -12.20 -1.85 -0.78
C LYS A 60 -11.99 -2.62 0.51
N ALA A 61 -13.01 -3.38 0.92
CA ALA A 61 -12.97 -4.19 2.12
C ALA A 61 -13.36 -5.64 1.81
N ARG A 62 -12.60 -6.60 2.38
CA ARG A 62 -12.92 -8.03 2.30
C ARG A 62 -12.79 -8.69 3.67
N ALA A 63 -13.54 -9.76 3.84
CA ALA A 63 -13.40 -10.67 4.96
C ALA A 63 -13.29 -12.10 4.41
N ASP A 64 -12.05 -12.57 4.25
CA ASP A 64 -11.71 -13.84 3.62
C ASP A 64 -11.78 -15.01 4.63
N GLY A 65 -13.00 -15.29 5.09
CA GLY A 65 -13.27 -16.26 6.16
C GLY A 65 -14.72 -16.21 6.62
N THR A 66 -15.06 -16.96 7.67
CA THR A 66 -16.42 -16.94 8.21
C THR A 66 -16.64 -15.67 9.02
N SER A 67 -17.18 -14.63 8.39
CA SER A 67 -17.55 -13.34 9.01
C SER A 67 -19.06 -13.15 9.02
N ARG A 68 -19.57 -12.41 10.01
CA ARG A 68 -20.95 -11.90 10.05
C ARG A 68 -20.99 -10.52 10.69
N GLY A 69 -22.07 -9.80 10.42
CA GLY A 69 -22.29 -8.46 10.97
C GLY A 69 -21.14 -7.53 10.63
N ALA A 70 -20.59 -7.65 9.43
CA ALA A 70 -19.52 -6.78 8.98
C ALA A 70 -20.05 -5.35 8.91
N THR A 71 -19.29 -4.41 9.46
CA THR A 71 -19.54 -2.98 9.36
C THR A 71 -18.30 -2.35 8.77
N VAL A 72 -18.48 -1.56 7.71
CA VAL A 72 -17.42 -0.80 7.07
C VAL A 72 -17.72 0.67 7.31
N ALA A 73 -16.90 1.32 8.13
CA ALA A 73 -16.94 2.77 8.31
C ALA A 73 -15.84 3.40 7.45
N TYR A 74 -16.13 4.49 6.75
CA TYR A 74 -15.18 5.14 5.86
C TYR A 74 -15.42 6.65 5.80
N LYS A 75 -14.38 7.39 5.42
CA LYS A 75 -14.45 8.83 5.22
C LYS A 75 -15.18 9.12 3.88
N ALA A 76 -16.37 9.73 3.94
CA ALA A 76 -17.18 9.99 2.75
C ALA A 76 -16.77 11.29 2.03
N ASP A 77 -16.30 12.27 2.81
CA ASP A 77 -15.72 13.54 2.38
C ASP A 77 -14.77 14.03 3.49
N ASP A 78 -14.15 15.20 3.33
CA ASP A 78 -13.15 15.74 4.27
C ASP A 78 -13.64 15.83 5.75
N HIS A 79 -14.94 15.82 5.99
CA HIS A 79 -15.54 16.02 7.31
C HIS A 79 -16.40 14.85 7.78
N ASN A 80 -17.09 14.14 6.88
CA ASN A 80 -18.11 13.17 7.22
C ASN A 80 -17.61 11.73 7.15
N ILE A 81 -18.09 10.93 8.09
CA ILE A 81 -17.87 9.47 8.13
C ILE A 81 -19.20 8.81 7.84
N ASN A 82 -19.20 7.86 6.92
CA ASN A 82 -20.35 7.01 6.64
C ASN A 82 -20.07 5.59 7.12
N SER A 83 -21.12 4.81 7.34
CA SER A 83 -21.00 3.42 7.77
C SER A 83 -22.03 2.55 7.08
N GLU A 84 -21.57 1.41 6.58
CA GLU A 84 -22.40 0.45 5.86
C GLU A 84 -22.24 -0.95 6.45
N GLN A 85 -23.27 -1.79 6.32
CA GLN A 85 -23.23 -3.17 6.80
C GLN A 85 -23.35 -4.17 5.64
N PRO A 86 -22.30 -4.29 4.81
CA PRO A 86 -22.31 -5.21 3.68
C PRO A 86 -22.28 -6.67 4.14
N THR A 87 -22.82 -7.56 3.32
CA THR A 87 -22.63 -9.01 3.51
C THR A 87 -21.33 -9.45 2.84
N LEU A 88 -20.25 -9.53 3.62
CA LEU A 88 -18.93 -9.96 3.15
C LEU A 88 -18.80 -11.49 3.20
N LEU A 89 -19.30 -12.19 2.19
CA LEU A 89 -19.01 -13.62 2.01
C LEU A 89 -17.55 -13.79 1.55
N PRO A 90 -16.90 -14.94 1.82
CA PRO A 90 -15.55 -15.22 1.31
C PRO A 90 -15.46 -14.97 -0.20
N GLY A 91 -14.45 -14.19 -0.62
CA GLY A 91 -14.24 -13.79 -2.02
C GLY A 91 -15.13 -12.64 -2.51
N GLN A 92 -16.05 -12.11 -1.70
CA GLN A 92 -16.75 -10.86 -1.99
C GLN A 92 -15.93 -9.66 -1.53
N THR A 93 -15.98 -8.59 -2.31
CA THR A 93 -15.38 -7.30 -1.98
C THR A 93 -16.48 -6.26 -1.87
N PHE A 94 -16.53 -5.59 -0.73
CA PHE A 94 -17.23 -4.32 -0.65
C PHE A 94 -16.35 -3.26 -1.30
N GLU A 95 -16.90 -2.51 -2.25
CA GLU A 95 -16.21 -1.44 -2.95
C GLU A 95 -17.12 -0.21 -3.00
N ILE A 96 -16.58 0.94 -2.64
CA ILE A 96 -17.27 2.22 -2.76
C ILE A 96 -16.32 3.33 -3.19
N ASN A 97 -16.82 4.24 -4.02
CA ASN A 97 -16.09 5.39 -4.52
C ASN A 97 -16.64 6.66 -3.87
N THR A 98 -15.74 7.51 -3.43
CA THR A 98 -16.02 8.83 -2.83
C THR A 98 -15.11 9.87 -3.46
N VAL A 99 -15.38 11.15 -3.22
CA VAL A 99 -14.58 12.24 -3.77
C VAL A 99 -14.24 13.19 -2.63
N MET A 100 -12.96 13.47 -2.43
CA MET A 100 -12.49 14.36 -1.36
C MET A 100 -11.35 15.27 -1.82
N SER A 101 -11.14 16.37 -1.10
CA SER A 101 -10.10 17.34 -1.47
C SER A 101 -8.74 16.96 -0.89
N ASP A 102 -8.71 16.38 0.32
CA ASP A 102 -7.48 15.90 0.94
C ASP A 102 -7.47 14.37 1.05
N PRO A 103 -6.75 13.65 0.16
CA PRO A 103 -6.67 12.20 0.20
C PRO A 103 -5.93 11.69 1.44
N LYS A 104 -5.23 12.54 2.19
CA LYS A 104 -4.55 12.15 3.45
C LYS A 104 -5.54 11.94 4.59
N LEU A 105 -6.78 12.44 4.45
CA LEU A 105 -7.88 12.19 5.37
C LEU A 105 -8.62 10.88 5.06
N ALA A 106 -8.28 10.20 3.97
CA ALA A 106 -8.92 8.94 3.60
C ALA A 106 -8.62 7.86 4.64
N GLY A 107 -9.67 7.43 5.35
CA GLY A 107 -9.61 6.40 6.37
C GLY A 107 -10.75 5.41 6.23
N MET A 108 -10.52 4.18 6.68
CA MET A 108 -11.54 3.14 6.74
C MET A 108 -11.33 2.23 7.95
N GLU A 109 -12.43 1.77 8.52
CA GLU A 109 -12.48 0.75 9.56
C GLU A 109 -13.42 -0.38 9.13
N LEU A 110 -12.92 -1.61 9.17
CA LEU A 110 -13.68 -2.83 8.95
C LEU A 110 -13.81 -3.57 10.28
N THR A 111 -15.04 -3.74 10.75
CA THR A 111 -15.34 -4.48 11.98
C THR A 111 -16.22 -5.70 11.67
N ILE A 112 -15.92 -6.84 12.29
CA ILE A 112 -16.75 -8.06 12.24
C ILE A 112 -17.31 -8.41 13.61
N GLN A 113 -18.44 -9.09 13.62
CA GLN A 113 -19.09 -9.50 14.86
C GLN A 113 -18.36 -10.68 15.51
N TRP A 114 -18.12 -10.60 16.82
CA TRP A 114 -17.81 -11.78 17.63
C TRP A 114 -18.94 -12.83 17.55
N PRO A 115 -18.69 -14.16 17.52
CA PRO A 115 -17.43 -14.91 17.73
C PRO A 115 -16.67 -15.22 16.43
N TYR A 116 -17.06 -14.59 15.33
CA TYR A 116 -16.56 -14.89 14.01
C TYR A 116 -15.11 -14.43 13.84
N GLY A 117 -14.35 -15.19 13.07
CA GLY A 117 -12.96 -14.88 12.73
C GLY A 117 -12.76 -14.99 11.22
N SER A 118 -11.93 -14.10 10.70
CA SER A 118 -11.69 -13.95 9.27
C SER A 118 -10.36 -13.27 9.03
N ASN A 119 -9.80 -13.43 7.83
CA ASN A 119 -8.74 -12.56 7.37
C ASN A 119 -9.40 -11.28 6.84
N LEU A 120 -9.25 -10.19 7.58
CA LEU A 120 -9.76 -8.89 7.20
C LEU A 120 -8.73 -8.24 6.29
N HIS A 121 -9.19 -7.75 5.15
CA HIS A 121 -8.39 -7.00 4.20
C HIS A 121 -9.06 -5.67 3.94
N CYS A 122 -8.28 -4.61 3.95
CA CYS A 122 -8.70 -3.34 3.45
C CYS A 122 -7.67 -2.68 2.55
N GLU A 123 -8.18 -1.93 1.58
CA GLU A 123 -7.42 -1.22 0.58
C GLU A 123 -8.07 0.16 0.35
N ILE A 124 -7.25 1.19 0.24
CA ILE A 124 -7.67 2.54 -0.14
C ILE A 124 -6.87 2.95 -1.36
N LEU A 125 -7.57 3.26 -2.43
CA LEU A 125 -6.99 3.77 -3.66
C LEU A 125 -7.31 5.26 -3.79
N VAL A 126 -6.31 6.05 -4.17
CA VAL A 126 -6.44 7.45 -4.53
C VAL A 126 -6.15 7.54 -6.03
N ASP A 127 -7.12 8.00 -6.81
CA ASP A 127 -7.03 8.07 -8.28
C ASP A 127 -6.56 6.74 -8.89
N ASP A 128 -7.19 5.65 -8.47
CA ASP A 128 -6.89 4.25 -8.84
C ASP A 128 -5.49 3.75 -8.44
N GLN A 129 -4.77 4.46 -7.57
CA GLN A 129 -3.49 4.03 -7.01
C GLN A 129 -3.64 3.59 -5.55
N THR A 130 -3.27 2.36 -5.25
CA THR A 130 -3.27 1.83 -3.87
C THR A 130 -2.28 2.59 -3.01
N VAL A 131 -2.77 3.46 -2.14
CA VAL A 131 -1.96 4.25 -1.20
C VAL A 131 -1.88 3.60 0.17
N VAL A 132 -2.89 2.81 0.53
CA VAL A 132 -2.98 2.11 1.80
C VAL A 132 -3.52 0.71 1.56
N GLN A 133 -2.88 -0.26 2.20
CA GLN A 133 -3.38 -1.62 2.27
C GLN A 133 -3.05 -2.19 3.65
N ALA A 134 -4.01 -2.88 4.27
CA ALA A 134 -3.79 -3.58 5.53
C ALA A 134 -4.53 -4.92 5.54
N ASP A 135 -3.89 -5.89 6.16
CA ASP A 135 -4.38 -7.26 6.29
C ASP A 135 -4.23 -7.68 7.74
N GLN A 136 -5.29 -8.23 8.34
CA GLN A 136 -5.26 -8.71 9.71
C GLN A 136 -6.09 -9.98 9.87
N PHE A 137 -5.43 -11.01 10.39
CA PHE A 137 -6.11 -12.23 10.77
C PHE A 137 -6.75 -12.08 12.16
N ILE A 138 -8.07 -12.26 12.22
CA ILE A 138 -8.83 -12.31 13.47
C ILE A 138 -9.17 -13.77 13.77
N ALA A 139 -8.57 -14.31 14.82
CA ALA A 139 -8.87 -15.68 15.26
C ALA A 139 -10.30 -15.76 15.85
N PRO A 140 -11.12 -16.75 15.46
CA PRO A 140 -12.41 -17.01 16.10
C PRO A 140 -12.25 -17.27 17.60
N ARG A 141 -13.12 -16.71 18.45
CA ARG A 141 -13.07 -16.93 19.90
C ARG A 141 -14.43 -17.34 20.45
N VAL A 142 -14.45 -18.43 21.22
CA VAL A 142 -15.68 -18.97 21.85
C VAL A 142 -16.15 -18.13 23.03
N PHE A 143 -15.25 -17.37 23.65
CA PHE A 143 -15.56 -16.43 24.73
C PHE A 143 -15.16 -15.02 24.31
N ARG A 144 -16.00 -14.03 24.63
CA ARG A 144 -15.58 -12.63 24.56
C ARG A 144 -14.50 -12.42 25.61
N VAL A 145 -13.35 -11.89 25.19
CA VAL A 145 -12.34 -11.43 26.14
C VAL A 145 -12.92 -10.21 26.85
N LYS A 146 -12.85 -10.20 28.17
CA LYS A 146 -13.46 -9.18 29.02
C LYS A 146 -12.95 -7.75 28.70
N ASP A 147 -11.75 -7.65 28.13
CA ASP A 147 -11.00 -6.40 27.95
C ASP A 147 -10.44 -6.20 26.52
N ASP A 148 -11.04 -6.81 25.49
CA ASP A 148 -10.63 -6.63 24.09
C ASP A 148 -11.75 -5.94 23.27
N PRO A 149 -11.87 -4.60 23.36
CA PRO A 149 -12.89 -3.84 22.64
C PRO A 149 -12.60 -3.77 21.12
N LEU A 150 -11.38 -4.09 20.69
CA LEU A 150 -10.94 -4.02 19.29
C LEU A 150 -10.98 -5.40 18.60
N TYR A 151 -11.59 -6.39 19.25
CA TYR A 151 -11.76 -7.70 18.62
C TYR A 151 -12.55 -7.58 17.33
N GLY A 152 -11.95 -8.06 16.24
CA GLY A 152 -12.61 -8.07 14.94
C GLY A 152 -12.56 -6.74 14.20
N THR A 153 -11.78 -5.77 14.68
CA THR A 153 -11.60 -4.46 14.03
C THR A 153 -10.26 -4.40 13.29
N LEU A 154 -10.30 -3.90 12.05
CA LEU A 154 -9.16 -3.55 11.21
C LEU A 154 -9.31 -2.09 10.78
N GLN A 155 -8.35 -1.24 11.14
CA GLN A 155 -8.29 0.16 10.72
C GLN A 155 -7.20 0.33 9.66
N CYS A 156 -7.47 1.15 8.65
CA CYS A 156 -6.51 1.51 7.61
C CYS A 156 -6.66 2.96 7.18
N GLY A 157 -5.52 3.56 6.88
CA GLY A 157 -5.41 4.95 6.43
C GLY A 157 -5.51 5.91 7.60
N ALA A 158 -6.17 7.05 7.37
CA ALA A 158 -6.38 8.03 8.41
C ALA A 158 -7.30 7.48 9.52
N PRO A 159 -7.04 7.81 10.80
CA PRO A 159 -7.95 7.45 11.88
C PRO A 159 -9.32 8.10 11.68
N LEU A 160 -10.38 7.32 11.87
CA LEU A 160 -11.77 7.81 11.82
C LEU A 160 -12.18 8.52 13.12
N ASP A 161 -11.44 8.32 14.22
CA ASP A 161 -11.73 8.89 15.53
C ASP A 161 -11.31 10.36 15.70
N VAL A 162 -10.69 10.97 14.68
CA VAL A 162 -10.37 12.40 14.74
C VAL A 162 -11.61 13.18 14.32
N PRO A 163 -12.29 13.90 15.23
CA PRO A 163 -13.28 14.88 14.81
C PRO A 163 -12.59 15.82 13.84
N ALA A 164 -13.19 16.04 12.66
CA ALA A 164 -12.76 17.08 11.75
C ALA A 164 -12.51 18.36 12.55
N ALA A 165 -11.34 18.98 12.39
CA ALA A 165 -10.91 20.11 13.21
C ALA A 165 -12.02 21.18 13.27
N GLY A 166 -12.74 21.24 14.41
CA GLY A 166 -13.90 22.10 14.59
C GLY A 166 -15.12 21.47 15.28
N GLN A 167 -15.26 20.14 15.31
CA GLN A 167 -16.39 19.51 16.00
C GLN A 167 -16.07 19.28 17.49
N LEU A 168 -16.56 20.18 18.36
CA LEU A 168 -16.55 19.94 19.81
C LEU A 168 -17.40 18.69 20.15
N PRO A 169 -17.00 17.89 21.15
CA PRO A 169 -17.81 16.77 21.63
C PRO A 169 -19.21 17.25 22.00
N ALA A 170 -20.25 16.53 21.56
CA ALA A 170 -21.61 16.80 22.01
C ALA A 170 -21.67 16.70 23.55
N PRO A 171 -22.28 17.68 24.25
CA PRO A 171 -22.37 17.62 25.70
C PRO A 171 -23.18 16.39 26.14
N ALA A 172 -22.67 15.69 27.15
CA ALA A 172 -23.34 14.53 27.73
C ALA A 172 -24.76 14.90 28.20
N PRO A 173 -25.77 14.02 28.04
CA PRO A 173 -27.12 14.30 28.48
C PRO A 173 -27.14 14.42 30.02
N THR A 174 -27.60 15.57 30.51
CA THR A 174 -27.82 15.81 31.93
C THR A 174 -28.96 14.93 32.42
N THR A 175 -28.68 13.89 33.21
CA THR A 175 -29.70 13.12 33.91
C THR A 175 -30.31 13.99 35.00
N VAL A 176 -31.56 14.41 34.80
CA VAL A 176 -32.39 15.02 35.86
C VAL A 176 -32.78 13.92 36.85
N PRO A 177 -32.47 14.03 38.15
CA PRO A 177 -32.91 13.06 39.14
C PRO A 177 -34.44 13.10 39.28
N ALA A 178 -35.09 11.93 39.26
CA ALA A 178 -36.51 11.82 39.56
C ALA A 178 -36.79 12.20 41.04
N PRO A 179 -37.97 12.80 41.36
CA PRO A 179 -38.32 13.15 42.73
C PRO A 179 -38.50 11.89 43.59
N PRO A 180 -38.16 11.94 44.90
CA PRO A 180 -38.43 10.83 45.81
C PRO A 180 -39.92 10.70 46.09
N GLU A 181 -40.42 9.45 46.14
CA GLU A 181 -41.74 9.08 46.66
C GLU A 181 -41.67 8.81 48.17
#